data_AF-A0A1A7YBR0-F1
#
_entry.id   AF-A0A1A7YBR0-F1
#
_cell.length_a   1.000
_cell.length_b   1.000
_cell.length_c   1.000
_cell.angle_alpha   90.00
_cell.angle_beta   90.00
_cell.angle_gamma   90.00
#
_symmetry.space_group_name_H-M   'P 1'
#
loop_
_entity.id
_entity.type
_entity.pdbx_description
1 polymer ?
#
loop_
_entity_poly.entity_id
_entity_poly.type
_entity_poly.pdbx_seq_one_letter_code
_entity_poly.pdbx_strand_id
1 'polypeptide(L)'
;ENIELYNVMCDLLGLKPAPNNGTHGSLNHLLRSPSFRPTMPEEVSRPTASNLVPTVTDDLGCSCDEKNKVEELNQRLRQAIDDNRNLPFGRPAVLFHTKYTILHHTDYISGYSETLSMPVWTSYTISRQVEVSPVPDVLSSCVRPDARVAPAFSQSCNNYRAERHVTHGFLYPPQLSSNLDKKYDAVLITNTVPMYPAFRRIWGYLQKTLVKRYATERNGVNVLVGPVFDYNYDGARDSAEKIKEFVSGNFPIPTHYFVVLTSCLDFTQAADSCSGPLSSAAFILPHRPNNDETCNSSEDESRWVEDLMKMHTARVRDVELLTGLDLYRRTSRSYTEILSLKTFMHTYESEI
;
A
#
# COMPACT_ATOMS: atom_id res chain seq x y z
N GLU A 1 5.34 -4.02 -23.17
CA GLU A 1 6.21 -5.22 -23.26
C GLU A 1 5.76 -6.13 -24.41
N ASN A 2 6.58 -7.08 -24.86
CA ASN A 2 6.22 -7.97 -25.98
C ASN A 2 5.05 -8.93 -25.66
N ILE A 3 4.80 -9.22 -24.38
CA ILE A 3 3.68 -10.06 -23.92
C ILE A 3 2.31 -9.50 -24.33
N GLU A 4 2.22 -8.19 -24.57
CA GLU A 4 0.99 -7.51 -25.00
C GLU A 4 0.65 -7.77 -26.48
N LEU A 5 1.65 -8.15 -27.29
CA LEU A 5 1.50 -8.28 -28.75
C LEU A 5 0.56 -9.43 -29.15
N TYR A 6 0.46 -10.49 -28.33
CA TYR A 6 -0.44 -11.61 -28.63
C TYR A 6 -1.90 -11.15 -28.72
N ASN A 7 -2.37 -10.34 -27.76
CA ASN A 7 -3.71 -9.78 -27.78
C ASN A 7 -3.94 -8.90 -29.02
N VAL A 8 -2.97 -8.06 -29.37
CA VAL A 8 -3.05 -7.19 -30.55
C VAL A 8 -3.12 -8.00 -31.85
N MET A 9 -2.32 -9.07 -31.98
CA MET A 9 -2.38 -9.95 -33.14
C MET A 9 -3.75 -10.66 -33.25
N CYS A 10 -4.32 -11.09 -32.13
CA CYS A 10 -5.69 -11.62 -32.10
C CYS A 10 -6.71 -10.57 -32.55
N ASP A 11 -6.61 -9.33 -32.07
CA ASP A 11 -7.51 -8.23 -32.43
C ASP A 11 -7.47 -7.91 -33.93
N LEU A 12 -6.28 -7.91 -34.53
CA LEU A 12 -6.07 -7.69 -35.97
C LEU A 12 -6.67 -8.80 -36.84
N LEU A 13 -6.73 -10.02 -36.33
CA LEU A 13 -7.27 -11.19 -37.03
C LEU A 13 -8.74 -11.47 -36.68
N GLY A 14 -9.36 -10.69 -35.79
CA GLY A 14 -10.71 -10.94 -35.30
C GLY A 14 -10.84 -12.23 -34.47
N LEU A 15 -9.77 -12.64 -33.80
CA LEU A 15 -9.72 -13.83 -32.95
C LEU A 15 -9.96 -13.49 -31.48
N LYS A 16 -10.55 -14.42 -30.75
CA LYS A 16 -10.59 -14.37 -29.28
C LYS A 16 -9.27 -14.93 -28.73
N PRO A 17 -8.46 -14.15 -27.99
CA PRO A 17 -7.21 -14.64 -27.44
C PRO A 17 -7.47 -15.72 -26.38
N ALA A 18 -6.60 -16.74 -26.35
CA ALA A 18 -6.49 -17.66 -25.21
C ALA A 18 -5.97 -16.94 -23.96
N PRO A 19 -6.16 -17.48 -22.73
CA PRO A 19 -5.60 -16.90 -21.52
C PRO A 19 -4.09 -16.68 -21.62
N ASN A 20 -3.63 -15.47 -21.31
CA ASN A 20 -2.24 -15.04 -21.42
C ASN A 20 -1.95 -13.91 -20.41
N ASN A 21 -0.68 -13.51 -20.28
CA ASN A 21 -0.24 -12.49 -19.32
C ASN A 21 -0.40 -11.03 -19.82
N GLY A 22 -0.73 -10.83 -21.09
CA GLY A 22 -0.97 -9.50 -21.64
C GLY A 22 -2.26 -8.89 -21.12
N THR A 23 -2.25 -7.58 -20.89
CA THR A 23 -3.41 -6.82 -20.46
C THR A 23 -4.22 -6.36 -21.67
N HIS A 24 -5.21 -7.15 -22.09
CA HIS A 24 -6.01 -6.87 -23.30
C HIS A 24 -6.63 -5.46 -23.26
N GLY A 25 -6.33 -4.64 -24.25
CA GLY A 25 -6.76 -3.23 -24.33
C GLY A 25 -5.69 -2.20 -23.96
N SER A 26 -4.57 -2.61 -23.33
CA SER A 26 -3.45 -1.73 -22.96
C SER A 26 -2.80 -1.04 -24.17
N LEU A 27 -2.79 -1.71 -25.33
CA LEU A 27 -2.23 -1.22 -26.60
C LEU A 27 -3.29 -0.72 -27.59
N ASN A 28 -4.53 -0.47 -27.14
CA ASN A 28 -5.59 0.04 -28.03
C ASN A 28 -5.23 1.35 -28.71
N HIS A 29 -4.36 2.17 -28.10
CA HIS A 29 -3.86 3.43 -28.66
C HIS A 29 -2.99 3.23 -29.93
N LEU A 30 -2.49 2.03 -30.21
CA LEU A 30 -1.75 1.71 -31.43
C LEU A 30 -2.67 1.41 -32.63
N LEU A 31 -3.94 1.08 -32.37
CA LEU A 31 -4.90 0.65 -33.38
C LEU A 31 -5.75 1.83 -33.85
N ARG A 32 -5.89 2.00 -35.17
CA ARG A 32 -6.82 3.00 -35.75
C ARG A 32 -8.27 2.72 -35.37
N SER A 33 -8.64 1.45 -35.24
CA SER A 33 -9.99 1.01 -34.91
C SER A 33 -9.93 -0.23 -34.00
N PRO A 34 -9.79 -0.04 -32.68
CA PRO A 34 -9.68 -1.15 -31.74
C PRO A 34 -11.00 -1.95 -31.68
N SER A 35 -10.92 -3.26 -31.89
CA SER A 35 -12.05 -4.18 -31.84
C SER A 35 -12.43 -4.55 -30.40
N PHE A 36 -11.44 -4.67 -29.52
CA PHE A 36 -11.65 -5.00 -28.12
C PHE A 36 -11.97 -3.77 -27.26
N ARG A 37 -13.03 -3.87 -26.45
CA ARG A 37 -13.43 -2.86 -25.48
C ARG A 37 -13.28 -3.44 -24.07
N PRO A 38 -12.22 -3.05 -23.32
CA PRO A 38 -12.02 -3.57 -21.98
C PRO A 38 -13.15 -3.13 -21.05
N THR A 39 -13.52 -4.01 -20.12
CA THR A 39 -14.48 -3.73 -19.06
C THR A 39 -13.80 -3.83 -17.70
N MET A 40 -14.16 -2.95 -16.79
CA MET A 40 -13.58 -2.91 -15.45
C MET A 40 -14.03 -4.15 -14.66
N PRO A 41 -13.11 -4.89 -14.01
CA PRO A 41 -13.46 -6.05 -13.20
C PRO A 41 -14.51 -5.71 -12.15
N GLU A 42 -15.46 -6.61 -11.93
CA GLU A 42 -16.42 -6.46 -10.85
C GLU A 42 -15.74 -6.68 -9.50
N GLU A 43 -16.09 -5.83 -8.54
CA GLU A 43 -15.62 -6.00 -7.17
C GLU A 43 -16.28 -7.21 -6.52
N VAL A 44 -15.48 -8.12 -5.97
CA VAL A 44 -15.96 -9.36 -5.34
C VAL A 44 -16.34 -9.11 -3.89
N SER A 45 -15.49 -8.39 -3.14
CA SER A 45 -15.75 -8.08 -1.74
C SER A 45 -15.95 -6.58 -1.56
N ARG A 46 -17.12 -6.20 -1.04
CA ARG A 46 -17.41 -4.82 -0.63
C ARG A 46 -16.99 -4.60 0.82
N PRO A 47 -16.58 -3.38 1.20
CA PRO A 47 -16.19 -3.10 2.57
C PRO A 47 -17.39 -3.20 3.51
N THR A 48 -17.15 -3.73 4.71
CA THR A 48 -18.12 -3.77 5.80
C THR A 48 -18.20 -2.39 6.47
N ALA A 49 -19.35 -2.04 7.03
CA ALA A 49 -19.51 -0.80 7.79
C ALA A 49 -18.64 -0.84 9.06
N SER A 50 -17.84 0.20 9.27
CA SER A 50 -17.06 0.39 10.50
C SER A 50 -17.98 0.92 11.60
N ASN A 51 -18.36 0.07 12.56
CA ASN A 51 -19.02 0.49 13.79
C ASN A 51 -18.05 0.32 14.97
N LEU A 52 -18.23 1.14 16.01
CA LEU A 52 -17.48 0.94 17.26
C LEU A 52 -17.91 -0.37 17.90
N VAL A 53 -16.92 -1.19 18.24
CA VAL A 53 -17.14 -2.40 19.01
C VAL A 53 -17.09 -2.00 20.49
N PRO A 54 -18.03 -2.45 21.34
CA PRO A 54 -17.92 -2.28 22.79
C PRO A 54 -16.54 -2.79 23.24
N THR A 55 -15.85 -2.03 24.08
CA THR A 55 -14.52 -2.39 24.59
C THR A 55 -14.59 -3.73 25.32
N VAL A 56 -14.24 -4.81 24.63
CA VAL A 56 -13.97 -6.11 25.26
C VAL A 56 -12.53 -6.06 25.77
N THR A 57 -12.38 -6.46 27.03
CA THR A 57 -11.14 -6.47 27.82
C THR A 57 -10.19 -7.60 27.41
N ASP A 58 -9.82 -7.72 26.14
CA ASP A 58 -8.66 -8.53 25.76
C ASP A 58 -7.44 -7.61 25.69
N ASP A 59 -6.50 -7.81 26.62
CA ASP A 59 -5.28 -7.02 26.71
C ASP A 59 -4.32 -7.41 25.58
N LEU A 60 -4.25 -6.58 24.53
CA LEU A 60 -3.30 -6.73 23.43
C LEU A 60 -1.85 -6.47 23.87
N GLY A 61 -1.60 -6.07 25.12
CA GLY A 61 -0.29 -5.76 25.67
C GLY A 61 0.33 -4.48 25.12
N CYS A 62 -0.45 -3.70 24.38
CA CYS A 62 -0.03 -2.46 23.74
C CYS A 62 -0.02 -1.33 24.77
N SER A 63 1.03 -0.51 24.75
CA SER A 63 1.24 0.57 25.72
C SER A 63 1.46 1.90 25.01
N CYS A 64 0.84 2.95 25.54
CA CYS A 64 1.08 4.34 25.17
C CYS A 64 0.83 5.22 26.40
N ASP A 65 1.75 6.14 26.71
CA ASP A 65 1.80 6.79 28.03
C ASP A 65 0.69 7.84 28.30
N GLU A 66 -0.16 8.18 27.33
CA GLU A 66 -1.29 9.13 27.52
C GLU A 66 -2.66 8.43 27.70
N LYS A 67 -2.89 7.85 28.89
CA LYS A 67 -4.20 7.25 29.25
C LYS A 67 -5.35 8.27 29.32
N ASN A 68 -5.07 9.55 29.58
CA ASN A 68 -6.09 10.56 29.90
C ASN A 68 -6.84 11.14 28.68
N LYS A 69 -6.47 10.80 27.44
CA LYS A 69 -7.11 11.30 26.20
C LYS A 69 -7.69 10.21 25.30
N VAL A 70 -7.70 8.96 25.75
CA VAL A 70 -8.06 7.81 24.90
C VAL A 70 -9.49 7.91 24.35
N GLU A 71 -10.45 8.34 25.17
CA GLU A 71 -11.85 8.49 24.74
C GLU A 71 -12.02 9.60 23.69
N GLU A 72 -11.37 10.75 23.88
CA GLU A 72 -11.38 11.87 22.94
C GLU A 72 -10.76 11.47 21.60
N LEU A 73 -9.59 10.80 21.63
CA LEU A 73 -8.92 10.29 20.44
C LEU A 73 -9.80 9.29 19.70
N ASN A 74 -10.46 8.37 20.41
CA ASN A 74 -11.36 7.40 19.80
C ASN A 74 -12.64 8.04 19.23
N GLN A 75 -13.11 9.16 19.79
CA GLN A 75 -14.24 9.90 19.25
C GLN A 75 -13.92 10.56 17.90
N ARG A 76 -12.66 10.96 17.67
CA ARG A 76 -12.21 11.56 16.40
C ARG A 76 -12.26 10.58 15.23
N LEU A 77 -12.02 9.29 15.51
CA LEU A 77 -12.16 8.20 14.53
C LEU A 77 -13.60 8.04 13.99
N ARG A 78 -14.59 8.77 14.54
CA ARG A 78 -16.00 8.78 14.13
C ARG A 78 -16.32 9.87 13.10
N GLN A 79 -15.41 10.80 12.83
CA GLN A 79 -15.72 11.94 11.95
C GLN A 79 -15.78 11.48 10.48
N ALA A 80 -16.74 12.01 9.73
CA ALA A 80 -16.75 11.86 8.28
C ALA A 80 -15.56 12.62 7.70
N ILE A 81 -14.73 11.93 6.93
CA ILE A 81 -13.52 12.50 6.33
C ILE A 81 -13.74 12.52 4.81
N ASP A 82 -13.29 13.60 4.17
CA ASP A 82 -13.27 13.67 2.71
C ASP A 82 -12.23 12.68 2.17
N ASP A 83 -12.72 11.61 1.54
CA ASP A 83 -11.88 10.58 0.93
C ASP A 83 -11.03 11.12 -0.22
N ASN A 84 -11.43 12.23 -0.86
CA ASN A 84 -10.81 12.69 -2.10
C ASN A 84 -9.33 13.02 -1.94
N ARG A 85 -8.92 13.51 -0.77
CA ARG A 85 -7.51 13.84 -0.52
C ARG A 85 -6.62 12.59 -0.56
N ASN A 86 -7.01 11.53 0.16
CA ASN A 86 -6.17 10.34 0.36
C ASN A 86 -6.52 9.19 -0.59
N LEU A 87 -7.64 9.27 -1.31
CA LEU A 87 -8.07 8.35 -2.36
C LEU A 87 -8.49 9.12 -3.64
N PRO A 88 -7.61 9.96 -4.22
CA PRO A 88 -7.94 10.77 -5.39
C PRO A 88 -8.37 9.90 -6.59
N PHE A 89 -7.84 8.69 -6.70
CA PHE A 89 -8.12 7.75 -7.80
C PHE A 89 -9.17 6.67 -7.46
N GLY A 90 -9.89 6.87 -6.35
CA GLY A 90 -10.83 5.91 -5.79
C GLY A 90 -10.14 4.82 -4.97
N ARG A 91 -10.91 4.16 -4.10
CA ARG A 91 -10.42 3.01 -3.33
C ARG A 91 -10.10 1.83 -4.24
N PRO A 92 -9.05 1.05 -3.94
CA PRO A 92 -8.84 -0.25 -4.58
C PRO A 92 -10.07 -1.14 -4.40
N ALA A 93 -10.50 -1.81 -5.47
CA ALA A 93 -11.50 -2.87 -5.38
C ALA A 93 -10.83 -4.20 -5.02
N VAL A 94 -11.53 -5.01 -4.23
CA VAL A 94 -11.02 -6.32 -3.80
C VAL A 94 -11.62 -7.42 -4.68
N LEU A 95 -10.77 -8.10 -5.46
CA LEU A 95 -11.18 -9.10 -6.47
C LEU A 95 -11.18 -10.54 -5.95
N PHE A 96 -11.14 -10.73 -4.63
CA PHE A 96 -11.22 -12.04 -3.97
C PHE A 96 -12.18 -11.98 -2.79
N HIS A 97 -12.65 -13.14 -2.33
CA HIS A 97 -13.54 -13.24 -1.19
C HIS A 97 -12.79 -12.99 0.12
N THR A 98 -13.15 -11.91 0.83
CA THR A 98 -12.60 -11.57 2.14
C THR A 98 -13.54 -10.62 2.87
N LYS A 99 -13.40 -10.55 4.20
CA LYS A 99 -13.99 -9.48 5.00
C LYS A 99 -12.95 -8.41 5.27
N TYR A 100 -13.31 -7.17 4.98
CA TYR A 100 -12.49 -6.01 5.28
C TYR A 100 -13.36 -4.77 5.51
N THR A 101 -12.79 -3.79 6.18
CA THR A 101 -13.46 -2.55 6.61
C THR A 101 -12.61 -1.36 6.21
N ILE A 102 -13.22 -0.25 5.80
CA ILE A 102 -12.47 0.99 5.55
C ILE A 102 -12.29 1.75 6.85
N LEU A 103 -11.04 2.01 7.22
CA LEU A 103 -10.68 2.83 8.38
C LEU A 103 -10.19 4.19 7.90
N HIS A 104 -11.00 5.21 8.15
CA HIS A 104 -10.70 6.59 7.79
C HIS A 104 -9.90 7.28 8.90
N HIS A 105 -8.90 8.05 8.51
CA HIS A 105 -8.14 8.96 9.35
C HIS A 105 -7.89 10.24 8.56
N THR A 106 -7.51 11.33 9.23
CA THR A 106 -7.34 12.62 8.53
C THR A 106 -6.20 12.57 7.51
N ASP A 107 -5.10 11.90 7.87
CA ASP A 107 -3.89 11.91 7.05
C ASP A 107 -3.70 10.62 6.21
N TYR A 108 -4.55 9.60 6.41
CA TYR A 108 -4.52 8.35 5.62
C TYR A 108 -5.84 7.57 5.69
N ILE A 109 -6.07 6.68 4.73
CA ILE A 109 -7.21 5.76 4.69
C ILE A 109 -6.69 4.34 4.46
N SER A 110 -7.26 3.33 5.12
CA SER A 110 -6.83 1.94 4.96
C SER A 110 -8.00 0.99 4.77
N GLY A 111 -7.77 -0.09 4.01
CA GLY A 111 -8.66 -1.24 3.95
C GLY A 111 -8.16 -2.31 4.90
N TYR A 112 -8.77 -2.44 6.08
CA TYR A 112 -8.35 -3.37 7.13
C TYR A 112 -9.01 -4.74 6.98
N SER A 113 -8.22 -5.80 6.84
CA SER A 113 -8.73 -7.17 6.77
C SER A 113 -8.78 -7.79 8.17
N GLU A 114 -9.99 -8.20 8.58
CA GLU A 114 -10.17 -8.97 9.82
C GLU A 114 -9.51 -10.35 9.74
N THR A 115 -9.46 -10.93 8.54
CA THR A 115 -8.88 -12.26 8.31
C THR A 115 -7.35 -12.26 8.42
N LEU A 116 -6.70 -11.18 7.99
CA LEU A 116 -5.24 -11.03 8.08
C LEU A 116 -4.79 -10.27 9.33
N SER A 117 -5.74 -9.69 10.08
CA SER A 117 -5.49 -8.75 11.19
C SER A 117 -4.58 -7.57 10.81
N MET A 118 -4.60 -7.14 9.55
CA MET A 118 -3.80 -6.02 9.05
C MET A 118 -4.43 -5.36 7.82
N PRO A 119 -4.00 -4.15 7.43
CA PRO A 119 -4.43 -3.55 6.19
C PRO A 119 -4.00 -4.35 4.97
N VAL A 120 -4.92 -4.55 4.02
CA VAL A 120 -4.58 -5.01 2.66
C VAL A 120 -4.01 -3.88 1.81
N TRP A 121 -4.34 -2.64 2.16
CA TRP A 121 -3.75 -1.43 1.59
C TRP A 121 -3.96 -0.24 2.54
N THR A 122 -3.04 0.72 2.47
CA THR A 122 -3.11 2.03 3.10
C THR A 122 -2.75 3.09 2.07
N SER A 123 -3.59 4.12 1.94
CA SER A 123 -3.46 5.21 0.98
C SER A 123 -3.37 6.55 1.70
N TYR A 124 -2.43 7.39 1.27
CA TYR A 124 -2.26 8.74 1.80
C TYR A 124 -1.63 9.66 0.76
N THR A 125 -1.90 10.96 0.85
CA THR A 125 -1.35 11.95 -0.09
C THR A 125 -0.47 12.95 0.62
N ILE A 126 0.74 13.09 0.10
CA ILE A 126 1.79 13.97 0.61
C ILE A 126 1.91 15.16 -0.33
N SER A 127 1.75 16.37 0.20
CA SER A 127 1.92 17.61 -0.56
C SER A 127 3.40 17.95 -0.75
N ARG A 128 3.68 18.84 -1.70
CA ARG A 128 5.03 19.31 -2.00
C ARG A 128 5.75 19.92 -0.79
N GLN A 129 5.01 20.62 0.08
CA GLN A 129 5.54 21.34 1.24
C GLN A 129 5.48 20.53 2.54
N VAL A 130 5.38 19.20 2.48
CA VAL A 130 5.27 18.39 3.69
C VAL A 130 6.48 18.58 4.62
N GLU A 131 6.20 18.76 5.90
CA GLU A 131 7.22 18.71 6.95
C GLU A 131 7.30 17.31 7.53
N VAL A 132 8.52 16.77 7.59
CA VAL A 132 8.81 15.51 8.29
C VAL A 132 9.16 15.89 9.72
N SER A 133 8.22 15.65 10.63
CA SER A 133 8.41 15.95 12.05
C SER A 133 8.86 14.70 12.80
N PRO A 134 9.89 14.78 13.66
CA PRO A 134 10.32 13.64 14.46
C PRO A 134 9.15 13.11 15.30
N VAL A 135 9.15 11.80 15.55
CA VAL A 135 8.20 11.19 16.48
C VAL A 135 8.71 11.50 17.89
N PRO A 136 7.90 12.16 18.75
CA PRO A 136 8.29 12.41 20.15
C PRO A 136 8.66 11.11 20.86
N ASP A 137 9.56 11.17 21.84
CA ASP A 137 10.01 9.98 22.58
C ASP A 137 8.85 9.20 23.21
N VAL A 138 7.82 9.91 23.68
CA VAL A 138 6.56 9.38 24.22
C VAL A 138 5.82 8.46 23.23
N LEU A 139 6.02 8.68 21.92
CA LEU A 139 5.39 7.90 20.85
C LEU A 139 6.33 6.89 20.17
N SER A 140 7.62 6.89 20.54
CA SER A 140 8.66 6.07 19.87
C SER A 140 8.42 4.55 19.98
N SER A 141 7.78 4.12 21.07
CA SER A 141 7.39 2.72 21.34
C SER A 141 5.88 2.56 21.56
N CYS A 142 5.11 3.62 21.27
CA CYS A 142 3.67 3.64 21.47
C CYS A 142 2.97 2.84 20.36
N VAL A 143 2.10 1.93 20.79
CA VAL A 143 1.09 1.30 19.93
C VAL A 143 -0.24 1.36 20.65
N ARG A 144 -1.30 1.77 19.95
CA ARG A 144 -2.64 1.97 20.52
C ARG A 144 -3.64 0.98 19.92
N PRO A 145 -4.46 0.32 20.74
CA PRO A 145 -5.63 -0.41 20.24
C PRO A 145 -6.58 0.52 19.47
N ASP A 146 -7.23 -0.01 18.43
CA ASP A 146 -8.24 0.70 17.65
C ASP A 146 -9.64 0.25 18.08
N ALA A 147 -10.45 1.16 18.64
CA ALA A 147 -11.79 0.84 19.14
C ALA A 147 -12.80 0.43 18.05
N ARG A 148 -12.46 0.60 16.76
CA ARG A 148 -13.31 0.17 15.64
C ARG A 148 -13.13 -1.30 15.28
N VAL A 149 -12.07 -1.95 15.78
CA VAL A 149 -11.74 -3.35 15.47
C VAL A 149 -11.73 -4.15 16.77
N ALA A 150 -12.43 -5.28 16.79
CA ALA A 150 -12.44 -6.15 17.97
C ALA A 150 -11.02 -6.71 18.24
N PRO A 151 -10.65 -6.95 19.51
CA PRO A 151 -9.36 -7.55 19.85
C PRO A 151 -9.09 -8.88 19.15
N ALA A 152 -10.11 -9.72 18.95
CA ALA A 152 -10.01 -11.00 18.25
C ALA A 152 -9.56 -10.88 16.77
N PHE A 153 -9.76 -9.71 16.16
CA PHE A 153 -9.33 -9.41 14.80
C PHE A 153 -8.12 -8.46 14.75
N SER A 154 -7.56 -8.11 15.91
CA SER A 154 -6.42 -7.21 16.05
C SER A 154 -5.13 -7.99 16.33
N GLN A 155 -3.99 -7.44 15.91
CA GLN A 155 -2.68 -7.96 16.31
C GLN A 155 -2.42 -7.70 17.79
N SER A 156 -1.55 -8.53 18.40
CA SER A 156 -1.11 -8.37 19.78
C SER A 156 0.33 -7.85 19.85
N CYS A 157 0.54 -6.79 20.63
CA CYS A 157 1.88 -6.28 20.94
C CYS A 157 2.70 -7.29 21.75
N ASN A 158 2.06 -8.16 22.53
CA ASN A 158 2.76 -9.22 23.25
C ASN A 158 3.38 -10.26 22.31
N ASN A 159 2.72 -10.59 21.19
CA ASN A 159 3.27 -11.52 20.19
C ASN A 159 4.58 -10.97 19.60
N TYR A 160 4.64 -9.67 19.29
CA TYR A 160 5.86 -9.02 18.83
C TYR A 160 6.97 -8.96 19.88
N ARG A 161 6.64 -8.94 21.17
CA ARG A 161 7.65 -9.00 22.25
C ARG A 161 8.17 -10.42 22.48
N ALA A 162 7.31 -11.42 22.27
CA ALA A 162 7.67 -12.82 22.38
C ALA A 162 8.58 -13.28 21.23
N GLU A 163 8.36 -12.72 20.04
CA GLU A 163 9.14 -13.04 18.84
C GLU A 163 10.43 -12.22 18.73
N ARG A 164 11.57 -12.87 18.51
CA ARG A 164 12.87 -12.17 18.49
C ARG A 164 13.30 -11.68 17.11
N HIS A 165 12.77 -12.28 16.05
CA HIS A 165 13.25 -12.07 14.69
C HIS A 165 12.34 -11.17 13.84
N VAL A 166 11.12 -10.88 14.30
CA VAL A 166 10.14 -10.03 13.61
C VAL A 166 9.69 -8.92 14.56
N THR A 167 9.55 -7.71 14.05
CA THR A 167 8.98 -6.57 14.74
C THR A 167 7.77 -6.04 13.97
N HIS A 168 7.19 -4.91 14.36
CA HIS A 168 6.15 -4.25 13.58
C HIS A 168 6.70 -3.00 12.87
N GLY A 169 6.11 -2.68 11.73
CA GLY A 169 6.23 -1.40 11.05
C GLY A 169 4.87 -0.77 10.83
N PHE A 170 4.84 0.53 10.51
CA PHE A 170 3.62 1.26 10.19
C PHE A 170 3.49 1.45 8.68
N LEU A 171 2.32 1.22 8.11
CA LEU A 171 2.08 1.49 6.69
C LEU A 171 2.02 3.00 6.41
N TYR A 172 1.23 3.74 7.19
CA TYR A 172 1.30 5.20 7.22
C TYR A 172 2.33 5.67 8.26
N PRO A 173 3.39 6.42 7.88
CA PRO A 173 4.44 6.82 8.80
C PRO A 173 4.01 7.95 9.76
N PRO A 174 4.15 7.77 11.09
CA PRO A 174 3.85 8.84 12.07
C PRO A 174 4.70 10.11 11.91
N GLN A 175 5.83 10.04 11.20
CA GLN A 175 6.68 11.21 10.90
C GLN A 175 6.01 12.19 9.92
N LEU A 176 5.06 11.72 9.10
CA LEU A 176 4.33 12.53 8.12
C LEU A 176 2.99 13.06 8.63
N SER A 177 2.62 12.73 9.87
CA SER A 177 1.41 13.27 10.51
C SER A 177 1.49 14.79 10.61
N SER A 178 0.40 15.45 10.27
CA SER A 178 0.36 16.92 10.16
C SER A 178 0.39 17.65 11.51
N ASN A 179 0.10 16.98 12.62
CA ASN A 179 0.30 17.49 13.98
C ASN A 179 0.41 16.34 15.00
N LEU A 180 0.70 16.68 16.26
CA LEU A 180 0.85 15.71 17.35
C LEU A 180 -0.40 14.85 17.56
N ASP A 181 -1.57 15.46 17.52
CA ASP A 181 -2.84 14.77 17.70
C ASP A 181 -3.04 13.68 16.64
N LYS A 182 -2.69 13.95 15.38
CA LYS A 182 -2.79 12.99 14.29
C LYS A 182 -1.66 11.96 14.28
N LYS A 183 -0.55 12.20 15.00
CA LYS A 183 0.45 11.15 15.27
C LYS A 183 -0.16 10.01 16.09
N TYR A 184 -1.14 10.30 16.95
CA TYR A 184 -1.84 9.26 17.72
C TYR A 184 -2.70 8.33 16.86
N ASP A 185 -3.16 8.79 15.70
CA ASP A 185 -3.87 7.97 14.72
C ASP A 185 -2.90 7.09 13.91
N ALA A 186 -1.67 7.58 13.70
CA ALA A 186 -0.65 6.83 12.97
C ALA A 186 -0.06 5.66 13.79
N VAL A 187 -0.13 5.72 15.11
CA VAL A 187 0.36 4.66 16.03
C VAL A 187 -0.73 3.64 16.43
N LEU A 188 -1.85 3.59 15.71
CA LEU A 188 -2.87 2.57 15.90
C LEU A 188 -2.35 1.19 15.47
N ILE A 189 -2.73 0.14 16.21
CA ILE A 189 -2.40 -1.26 15.89
C ILE A 189 -2.94 -1.66 14.51
N THR A 190 -4.05 -1.06 14.08
CA THR A 190 -4.65 -1.28 12.76
C THR A 190 -3.83 -0.69 11.61
N ASN A 191 -2.82 0.13 11.89
CA ASN A 191 -1.83 0.62 10.91
C ASN A 191 -0.53 -0.21 10.92
N THR A 192 -0.44 -1.25 11.74
CA THR A 192 0.77 -2.07 11.89
C THR A 192 0.78 -3.31 11.00
N VAL A 193 1.98 -3.68 10.56
CA VAL A 193 2.27 -4.88 9.78
C VAL A 193 3.59 -5.52 10.26
N PRO A 194 3.74 -6.86 10.19
CA PRO A 194 4.94 -7.54 10.68
C PRO A 194 6.13 -7.32 9.74
N MET A 195 7.22 -6.76 10.25
CA MET A 195 8.43 -6.44 9.51
C MET A 195 9.68 -7.03 10.16
N TYR A 196 10.54 -7.65 9.35
CA TYR A 196 11.90 -8.00 9.74
C TYR A 196 12.70 -6.73 10.06
N PRO A 197 13.54 -6.73 11.12
CA PRO A 197 14.38 -5.57 11.45
C PRO A 197 15.25 -5.08 10.30
N ALA A 198 15.78 -6.00 9.47
CA ALA A 198 16.56 -5.66 8.28
C ALA A 198 15.72 -4.89 7.25
N PHE A 199 14.51 -5.36 6.97
CA PHE A 199 13.57 -4.68 6.08
C PHE A 199 13.08 -3.34 6.63
N ARG A 200 12.93 -3.21 7.96
CA ARG A 200 12.53 -1.96 8.60
C ARG A 200 13.52 -0.81 8.31
N ARG A 201 14.80 -1.09 8.02
CA ARG A 201 15.78 -0.09 7.57
C ARG A 201 15.41 0.49 6.21
N ILE A 202 15.09 -0.39 5.25
CA ILE A 202 14.60 -0.04 3.90
C ILE A 202 13.32 0.78 4.02
N TRP A 203 12.35 0.26 4.76
CA TRP A 203 11.03 0.89 4.95
C TRP A 203 11.12 2.26 5.62
N GLY A 204 11.95 2.38 6.67
CA GLY A 204 12.18 3.63 7.36
C GLY A 204 12.81 4.70 6.49
N TYR A 205 13.81 4.34 5.67
CA TYR A 205 14.43 5.28 4.73
C TYR A 205 13.47 5.71 3.61
N LEU A 206 12.69 4.77 3.07
CA LEU A 206 11.62 5.07 2.12
C LEU A 206 10.64 6.12 2.68
N GLN A 207 10.08 5.85 3.86
CA GLN A 207 9.06 6.71 4.45
C GLN A 207 9.61 8.08 4.90
N LYS A 208 10.80 8.11 5.52
CA LYS A 208 11.39 9.34 6.09
C LYS A 208 12.02 10.23 5.03
N THR A 209 12.64 9.64 4.01
CA THR A 209 13.50 10.36 3.06
C THR A 209 12.90 10.37 1.66
N LEU A 210 12.66 9.20 1.08
CA LEU A 210 12.30 9.09 -0.35
C LEU A 210 10.90 9.63 -0.65
N VAL A 211 9.89 9.30 0.16
CA VAL A 211 8.52 9.81 -0.03
C VAL A 211 8.48 11.34 -0.03
N LYS A 212 9.21 12.00 0.89
CA LYS A 212 9.32 13.46 0.93
C LYS A 212 9.98 14.01 -0.34
N ARG A 213 11.07 13.37 -0.79
CA ARG A 213 11.80 13.78 -1.99
C ARG A 213 10.91 13.68 -3.23
N TYR A 214 10.23 12.56 -3.42
CA TYR A 214 9.27 12.38 -4.52
C TYR A 214 8.12 13.39 -4.46
N ALA A 215 7.58 13.69 -3.28
CA ALA A 215 6.56 14.73 -3.14
C ALA A 215 7.07 16.11 -3.56
N THR A 216 8.33 16.43 -3.25
CA THR A 216 8.95 17.72 -3.60
C THR A 216 9.17 17.83 -5.11
N GLU A 217 9.67 16.77 -5.73
CA GLU A 217 10.00 16.71 -7.17
C GLU A 217 8.74 16.66 -8.06
N ARG A 218 7.68 16.00 -7.60
CA ARG A 218 6.48 15.71 -8.41
C ARG A 218 5.27 16.58 -8.07
N ASN A 219 5.47 17.65 -7.30
CA ASN A 219 4.41 18.55 -6.83
C ASN A 219 3.30 17.82 -6.04
N GLY A 220 3.73 16.97 -5.13
CA GLY A 220 2.90 16.07 -4.34
C GLY A 220 2.81 14.67 -4.93
N VAL A 221 2.56 13.69 -4.08
CA VAL A 221 2.46 12.28 -4.45
C VAL A 221 1.39 11.60 -3.60
N ASN A 222 0.54 10.81 -4.24
CA ASN A 222 -0.31 9.84 -3.57
C ASN A 222 0.47 8.53 -3.45
N VAL A 223 0.44 7.94 -2.25
CA VAL A 223 1.18 6.73 -1.90
C VAL A 223 0.16 5.68 -1.48
N LEU A 224 0.17 4.55 -2.17
CA LEU A 224 -0.58 3.36 -1.80
C LEU A 224 0.40 2.23 -1.46
N VAL A 225 0.28 1.68 -0.25
CA VAL A 225 1.20 0.65 0.26
C VAL A 225 0.44 -0.49 0.89
N GLY A 226 1.03 -1.68 0.92
CA GLY A 226 0.43 -2.83 1.60
C GLY A 226 1.27 -4.09 1.51
N PRO A 227 0.84 -5.16 2.21
CA PRO A 227 1.51 -6.46 2.21
C PRO A 227 1.21 -7.27 0.94
N VAL A 228 2.14 -8.16 0.59
CA VAL A 228 2.00 -9.16 -0.48
C VAL A 228 2.31 -10.55 0.08
N PHE A 229 1.48 -11.53 -0.27
CA PHE A 229 1.66 -12.93 0.10
C PHE A 229 1.77 -13.77 -1.19
N ASP A 230 2.99 -14.23 -1.49
CA ASP A 230 3.34 -15.08 -2.64
C ASP A 230 4.43 -16.10 -2.22
N TYR A 231 4.05 -17.07 -1.41
CA TYR A 231 4.89 -18.12 -0.84
C TYR A 231 5.16 -19.28 -1.79
N ASN A 232 4.46 -19.34 -2.92
CA ASN A 232 4.70 -20.31 -3.97
C ASN A 232 5.36 -19.68 -5.22
N TYR A 233 5.62 -18.37 -5.19
CA TYR A 233 6.39 -17.63 -6.19
C TYR A 233 5.75 -17.71 -7.59
N ASP A 234 4.42 -17.74 -7.65
CA ASP A 234 3.67 -17.82 -8.91
C ASP A 234 3.27 -16.45 -9.47
N GLY A 235 3.61 -15.36 -8.76
CA GLY A 235 3.31 -13.99 -9.18
C GLY A 235 1.84 -13.63 -9.00
N ALA A 236 1.08 -14.40 -8.23
CA ALA A 236 -0.32 -14.14 -7.93
C ALA A 236 -0.60 -14.19 -6.42
N ARG A 237 -1.72 -13.59 -6.02
CA ARG A 237 -2.16 -13.57 -4.63
C ARG A 237 -2.34 -14.99 -4.08
N ASP A 238 -1.72 -15.26 -2.94
CA ASP A 238 -1.94 -16.51 -2.21
C ASP A 238 -3.34 -16.62 -1.59
N SER A 239 -3.82 -17.86 -1.53
CA SER A 239 -4.91 -18.24 -0.64
C SER A 239 -4.39 -18.46 0.79
N ALA A 240 -5.29 -18.50 1.78
CA ALA A 240 -4.89 -18.62 3.19
C ALA A 240 -4.05 -19.89 3.46
N GLU A 241 -4.30 -20.96 2.70
CA GLU A 241 -3.62 -22.26 2.83
C GLU A 241 -2.18 -22.25 2.29
N LYS A 242 -1.86 -21.31 1.39
CA LYS A 242 -0.51 -21.20 0.80
C LYS A 242 0.45 -20.41 1.70
N ILE A 243 -0.07 -19.61 2.64
CA ILE A 243 0.72 -18.80 3.56
C ILE A 243 1.43 -19.70 4.58
N LYS A 244 2.75 -19.54 4.72
CA LYS A 244 3.59 -20.47 5.51
C LYS A 244 4.14 -19.90 6.80
N GLU A 245 4.38 -18.59 6.91
CA GLU A 245 5.01 -18.00 8.09
C GLU A 245 4.07 -17.05 8.82
N PHE A 246 4.10 -17.09 10.15
CA PHE A 246 3.19 -16.36 11.04
C PHE A 246 3.93 -15.89 12.28
N VAL A 247 3.61 -14.69 12.77
CA VAL A 247 4.15 -14.19 14.04
C VAL A 247 3.46 -14.87 15.20
N SER A 248 4.22 -15.63 15.98
CA SER A 248 3.71 -16.44 17.10
C SER A 248 2.51 -17.33 16.72
N GLY A 249 2.41 -17.73 15.45
CA GLY A 249 1.32 -18.56 14.93
C GLY A 249 -0.02 -17.85 14.68
N ASN A 250 -0.13 -16.53 14.90
CA ASN A 250 -1.44 -15.86 14.91
C ASN A 250 -1.73 -15.03 13.65
N PHE A 251 -0.76 -14.29 13.11
CA PHE A 251 -0.97 -13.42 11.96
C PHE A 251 0.18 -13.54 10.95
N PRO A 252 -0.14 -13.51 9.65
CA PRO A 252 0.77 -13.96 8.61
C PRO A 252 1.89 -12.94 8.33
N ILE A 253 3.06 -13.43 7.95
CA ILE A 253 4.21 -12.58 7.57
C ILE A 253 4.15 -12.35 6.05
N PRO A 254 4.15 -11.09 5.56
CA PRO A 254 4.20 -10.84 4.12
C PRO A 254 5.50 -11.32 3.50
N THR A 255 5.44 -11.79 2.26
CA THR A 255 6.65 -12.13 1.46
C THR A 255 7.29 -10.88 0.86
N HIS A 256 6.47 -9.88 0.54
CA HIS A 256 6.89 -8.59 0.00
C HIS A 256 5.99 -7.48 0.54
N TYR A 257 6.42 -6.24 0.35
CA TYR A 257 5.57 -5.06 0.52
C TYR A 257 5.53 -4.28 -0.79
N PHE A 258 4.33 -3.93 -1.23
CA PHE A 258 4.17 -3.11 -2.42
C PHE A 258 4.12 -1.61 -2.06
N VAL A 259 4.58 -0.79 -3.00
CA VAL A 259 4.48 0.67 -2.95
C VAL A 259 4.06 1.14 -4.32
N VAL A 260 2.98 1.90 -4.43
CA VAL A 260 2.55 2.57 -5.66
C VAL A 260 2.54 4.07 -5.41
N LEU A 261 3.41 4.77 -6.11
CA LEU A 261 3.52 6.23 -6.11
C LEU A 261 2.80 6.77 -7.33
N THR A 262 1.85 7.68 -7.13
CA THR A 262 1.10 8.31 -8.21
C THR A 262 1.15 9.83 -8.09
N SER A 263 1.48 10.51 -9.18
CA SER A 263 1.43 11.98 -9.30
C SER A 263 0.76 12.37 -10.61
N CYS A 264 0.58 13.68 -10.82
CA CYS A 264 0.18 14.16 -12.14
C CYS A 264 1.38 14.04 -13.11
N LEU A 265 1.12 13.74 -14.38
CA LEU A 265 2.17 13.79 -15.42
C LEU A 265 2.62 15.24 -15.68
N ASP A 266 1.68 16.18 -15.56
CA ASP A 266 1.95 17.60 -15.54
C ASP A 266 2.31 18.06 -14.13
N PHE A 267 3.60 18.28 -13.87
CA PHE A 267 4.13 18.67 -12.57
C PHE A 267 3.67 20.05 -12.07
N THR A 268 2.94 20.82 -12.89
CA THR A 268 2.32 22.08 -12.43
C THR A 268 1.05 21.83 -11.60
N GLN A 269 0.41 20.68 -11.77
CA GLN A 269 -0.78 20.26 -11.03
C GLN A 269 -0.40 19.38 -9.84
N ALA A 270 -1.12 19.53 -8.72
CA ALA A 270 -0.90 18.71 -7.56
C ALA A 270 -1.54 17.32 -7.72
N ALA A 271 -0.98 16.30 -7.05
CA ALA A 271 -1.43 14.92 -7.18
C ALA A 271 -2.90 14.69 -6.76
N ASP A 272 -3.42 15.47 -5.81
CA ASP A 272 -4.79 15.41 -5.30
C ASP A 272 -5.83 16.15 -6.18
N SER A 273 -5.37 16.92 -7.16
CA SER A 273 -6.20 17.75 -8.05
C SER A 273 -5.85 17.57 -9.52
N CYS A 274 -5.17 16.48 -9.87
CA CYS A 274 -4.75 16.19 -11.23
C CYS A 274 -5.95 15.92 -12.16
N SER A 275 -6.09 16.74 -13.20
CA SER A 275 -7.13 16.60 -14.22
C SER A 275 -6.66 15.83 -15.47
N GLY A 276 -5.34 15.77 -15.67
CA GLY A 276 -4.69 15.20 -16.85
C GLY A 276 -4.27 13.72 -16.70
N PRO A 277 -3.36 13.25 -17.57
CA PRO A 277 -2.72 11.95 -17.43
C PRO A 277 -1.95 11.82 -16.12
N LEU A 278 -1.91 10.60 -15.58
CA LEU A 278 -1.19 10.28 -14.36
C LEU A 278 0.23 9.79 -14.69
N SER A 279 1.14 9.95 -13.73
CA SER A 279 2.45 9.31 -13.71
C SER A 279 2.51 8.36 -12.52
N SER A 280 2.89 7.11 -12.75
CA SER A 280 2.98 6.08 -11.72
C SER A 280 4.36 5.43 -11.68
N ALA A 281 4.84 5.15 -10.48
CA ALA A 281 5.97 4.24 -10.24
C ALA A 281 5.54 3.24 -9.16
N ALA A 282 5.84 1.96 -9.35
CA ALA A 282 5.51 0.93 -8.38
C ALA A 282 6.75 0.11 -8.02
N PHE A 283 6.74 -0.45 -6.81
CA PHE A 283 7.81 -1.27 -6.27
C PHE A 283 7.19 -2.47 -5.55
N ILE A 284 7.85 -3.63 -5.64
CA ILE A 284 7.51 -4.83 -4.87
C ILE A 284 8.76 -5.22 -4.09
N LEU A 285 8.86 -4.76 -2.85
CA LEU A 285 10.08 -4.86 -2.06
C LEU A 285 10.12 -6.20 -1.32
N PRO A 286 11.18 -7.01 -1.47
CA PRO A 286 11.27 -8.32 -0.83
C PRO A 286 11.42 -8.20 0.68
N HIS A 287 10.52 -8.86 1.41
CA HIS A 287 10.49 -8.82 2.86
C HIS A 287 11.39 -9.90 3.44
N ARG A 288 12.69 -9.57 3.60
CA ARG A 288 13.74 -10.51 4.00
C ARG A 288 14.28 -10.27 5.41
N PRO A 289 14.77 -11.32 6.10
CA PRO A 289 15.37 -11.20 7.44
C PRO A 289 16.76 -10.54 7.42
N ASN A 290 17.39 -10.42 6.26
CA ASN A 290 18.70 -9.80 6.05
C ASN A 290 18.72 -8.99 4.75
N ASN A 291 19.76 -8.15 4.59
CA ASN A 291 19.97 -7.29 3.42
C ASN A 291 21.14 -7.77 2.55
N ASP A 292 21.36 -9.09 2.47
CA ASP A 292 22.52 -9.70 1.78
C ASP A 292 22.51 -9.47 0.26
N GLU A 293 21.34 -9.15 -0.30
CA GLU A 293 21.20 -8.73 -1.70
C GLU A 293 22.00 -7.46 -2.02
N THR A 294 22.17 -6.61 -1.00
CA THR A 294 22.85 -5.34 -1.11
C THR A 294 24.22 -5.44 -0.42
N CYS A 295 25.28 -5.48 -1.22
CA CYS A 295 26.66 -5.68 -0.73
C CYS A 295 27.16 -4.56 0.21
N ASN A 296 26.66 -3.34 0.05
CA ASN A 296 27.00 -2.18 0.89
C ASN A 296 25.94 -1.91 1.96
N SER A 297 25.11 -2.90 2.34
CA SER A 297 24.05 -2.74 3.36
C SER A 297 24.56 -2.42 4.77
N SER A 298 25.88 -2.56 5.02
CA SER A 298 26.55 -2.08 6.24
C SER A 298 26.72 -0.56 6.29
N GLU A 299 26.61 0.13 5.15
CA GLU A 299 26.68 1.58 5.06
C GLU A 299 25.33 2.23 5.42
N ASP A 300 25.33 3.57 5.42
CA ASP A 300 24.11 4.39 5.59
C ASP A 300 23.08 4.07 4.50
N GLU A 301 21.80 4.05 4.87
CA GLU A 301 20.69 3.71 3.98
C GLU A 301 20.64 4.56 2.70
N SER A 302 21.16 5.80 2.74
CA SER A 302 21.24 6.68 1.58
C SER A 302 22.14 6.18 0.46
N ARG A 303 23.03 5.21 0.73
CA ARG A 303 23.99 4.66 -0.23
C ARG A 303 23.46 3.48 -1.03
N TRP A 304 22.33 2.91 -0.64
CA TRP A 304 21.94 1.60 -1.18
C TRP A 304 20.45 1.30 -1.25
N VAL A 305 19.62 1.93 -0.40
CA VAL A 305 18.18 1.62 -0.38
C VAL A 305 17.51 2.01 -1.69
N GLU A 306 17.92 3.13 -2.28
CA GLU A 306 17.34 3.58 -3.56
C GLU A 306 17.70 2.64 -4.71
N ASP A 307 18.94 2.14 -4.77
CA ASP A 307 19.36 1.18 -5.80
C ASP A 307 18.61 -0.14 -5.67
N LEU A 308 18.43 -0.63 -4.43
CA LEU A 308 17.58 -1.79 -4.16
C LEU A 308 16.15 -1.55 -4.66
N MET A 309 15.55 -0.40 -4.33
CA MET A 309 14.21 -0.07 -4.80
C MET A 309 14.12 -0.02 -6.33
N LYS A 310 15.10 0.59 -7.00
CA LYS A 310 15.14 0.65 -8.47
C LYS A 310 15.21 -0.75 -9.09
N MET A 311 15.97 -1.66 -8.50
CA MET A 311 16.03 -3.08 -8.92
C MET A 311 14.69 -3.79 -8.79
N HIS A 312 13.92 -3.44 -7.75
CA HIS A 312 12.58 -3.99 -7.46
C HIS A 312 11.43 -3.12 -7.97
N THR A 313 11.67 -2.32 -9.02
CA THR A 313 10.61 -1.61 -9.74
C THR A 313 9.65 -2.61 -10.38
N ALA A 314 8.37 -2.25 -10.43
CA ALA A 314 7.31 -3.10 -10.92
C ALA A 314 6.28 -2.29 -11.69
N ARG A 315 5.42 -2.99 -12.44
CA ARG A 315 4.21 -2.40 -13.01
C ARG A 315 3.15 -2.36 -11.92
N VAL A 316 2.21 -1.41 -12.01
CA VAL A 316 1.03 -1.47 -11.15
C VAL A 316 0.25 -2.77 -11.39
N ARG A 317 0.29 -3.29 -12.62
CA ARG A 317 -0.32 -4.57 -12.97
C ARG A 317 0.26 -5.75 -12.16
N ASP A 318 1.56 -5.74 -11.87
CA ASP A 318 2.19 -6.79 -11.05
C ASP A 318 1.67 -6.73 -9.61
N VAL A 319 1.51 -5.52 -9.07
CA VAL A 319 0.89 -5.30 -7.76
C VAL A 319 -0.55 -5.83 -7.74
N GLU A 320 -1.36 -5.58 -8.77
CA GLU A 320 -2.73 -6.09 -8.86
C GLU A 320 -2.80 -7.62 -8.85
N LEU A 321 -1.89 -8.28 -9.59
CA LEU A 321 -1.84 -9.75 -9.65
C LEU A 321 -1.48 -10.35 -8.28
N LEU A 322 -0.46 -9.79 -7.62
CA LEU A 322 0.05 -10.25 -6.33
C LEU A 322 -0.87 -9.96 -5.14
N THR A 323 -1.71 -8.93 -5.25
CA THR A 323 -2.59 -8.50 -4.14
C THR A 323 -4.04 -8.88 -4.36
N GLY A 324 -4.46 -9.15 -5.60
CA GLY A 324 -5.88 -9.30 -5.96
C GLY A 324 -6.66 -7.99 -5.81
N LEU A 325 -6.00 -6.84 -5.87
CA LEU A 325 -6.61 -5.51 -5.89
C LEU A 325 -6.76 -5.00 -7.33
N ASP A 326 -7.76 -4.15 -7.57
CA ASP A 326 -7.89 -3.37 -8.82
C ASP A 326 -7.86 -1.87 -8.52
N LEU A 327 -6.84 -1.19 -9.07
CA LEU A 327 -6.52 0.20 -8.78
C LEU A 327 -7.09 1.15 -9.85
N TYR A 328 -7.07 2.47 -9.55
CA TYR A 328 -7.44 3.55 -10.47
C TYR A 328 -8.86 3.45 -11.04
N ARG A 329 -9.83 3.02 -10.22
CA ARG A 329 -11.22 2.81 -10.64
C ARG A 329 -12.02 4.09 -10.83
N ARG A 330 -11.56 5.19 -10.22
CA ARG A 330 -12.20 6.50 -10.32
C ARG A 330 -11.19 7.53 -10.82
N THR A 331 -11.14 7.72 -12.13
CA THR A 331 -10.30 8.73 -12.78
C THR A 331 -11.07 9.43 -13.90
N SER A 332 -10.56 10.57 -14.38
CA SER A 332 -11.09 11.25 -15.57
C SER A 332 -10.63 10.62 -16.90
N ARG A 333 -9.79 9.59 -16.86
CA ARG A 333 -9.18 8.96 -18.04
C ARG A 333 -10.04 7.80 -18.55
N SER A 334 -9.89 7.47 -19.82
CA SER A 334 -10.50 6.26 -20.37
C SER A 334 -9.90 5.01 -19.74
N TYR A 335 -10.67 3.93 -19.68
CA TYR A 335 -10.17 2.69 -19.08
C TYR A 335 -8.96 2.11 -19.84
N THR A 336 -8.90 2.27 -21.17
CA THR A 336 -7.73 1.88 -21.99
C THR A 336 -6.47 2.63 -21.59
N GLU A 337 -6.57 3.94 -21.30
CA GLU A 337 -5.41 4.71 -20.81
C GLU A 337 -4.98 4.25 -19.42
N ILE A 338 -5.93 3.89 -18.56
CA ILE A 338 -5.62 3.30 -17.25
C ILE A 338 -4.95 1.93 -17.39
N LEU A 339 -5.35 1.10 -18.36
CA LEU A 339 -4.64 -0.14 -18.64
C LEU A 339 -3.20 0.12 -19.12
N SER A 340 -2.99 1.10 -20.01
CA SER A 340 -1.64 1.50 -20.44
C SER A 340 -0.80 1.97 -19.25
N LEU A 341 -1.36 2.81 -18.37
CA LEU A 341 -0.73 3.25 -17.12
C LEU A 341 -0.37 2.06 -16.22
N LYS A 342 -1.29 1.10 -16.06
CA LYS A 342 -1.06 -0.07 -15.21
C LYS A 342 0.07 -0.97 -15.71
N THR A 343 0.26 -1.04 -17.03
CA THR A 343 1.34 -1.82 -17.68
C THR A 343 2.65 -1.04 -17.83
N PHE A 344 2.68 0.25 -17.49
CA PHE A 344 3.89 1.05 -17.56
C PHE A 344 4.88 0.59 -16.49
N MET A 345 6.14 0.42 -16.89
CA MET A 345 7.26 0.12 -16.00
C MET A 345 8.25 1.27 -16.06
N HIS A 346 8.57 1.85 -14.90
CA HIS A 346 9.57 2.90 -14.81
C HIS A 346 10.94 2.24 -14.57
N THR A 347 11.80 2.24 -15.61
CA THR A 347 13.00 1.39 -15.63
C THR A 347 14.25 2.02 -15.05
N TYR A 348 14.24 3.31 -14.68
CA TYR A 348 15.38 4.05 -14.07
C TYR A 348 16.74 3.94 -14.82
N GLU A 349 16.80 3.29 -15.98
CA GLU A 349 18.04 3.03 -16.74
C GLU A 349 18.76 4.30 -17.18
N SER A 350 18.05 5.43 -17.30
CA SER A 350 18.64 6.73 -17.61
C SER A 350 19.35 7.40 -16.43
N GLU A 351 19.20 6.86 -15.22
CA GLU A 351 19.77 7.38 -13.97
C GLU A 351 20.90 6.51 -13.39
N ILE A 352 21.17 5.37 -14.03
CA ILE A 352 22.29 4.45 -13.76
C ILE A 352 23.39 4.76 -14.77
#